data_AF-A0A373CZH8-F1
#
_entry.id   AF-A0A373CZH8-F1
#
_cell.length_a   1.000
_cell.length_b   1.000
_cell.length_c   1.000
_cell.angle_alpha   90.00
_cell.angle_beta   90.00
_cell.angle_gamma   90.00
#
_symmetry.space_group_name_H-M   'P 1'
#
loop_
_entity.id
_entity.type
_entity.pdbx_description
1 polymer ?
#
loop_
_entity_poly.entity_id
_entity_poly.type
_entity_poly.pdbx_seq_one_letter_code
_entity_poly.pdbx_strand_id
1 'polypeptide(L)'
;MFMNSETAKALDSEYNRMQWAGEEYLLDEVIGNSKTESLVGGEVYSKDVLYWIGYIYRYWHYYSGEDSRKIYKQAPVEVMKRNYMMFHTMDPVLAIENLKEIYNQKR
;
A
#
# COMPACT_ATOMS: atom_id res chain seq x y z
N MET A 1 6.46 6.66 -1.10
CA MET A 1 6.21 7.91 -0.33
C MET A 1 4.93 7.84 0.49
N PHE A 2 3.79 7.48 -0.11
CA PHE A 2 2.49 7.36 0.59
C PHE A 2 2.49 6.39 1.79
N MET A 3 2.94 5.14 1.63
CA MET A 3 2.89 4.13 2.70
C MET A 3 3.70 4.48 3.96
N ASN A 4 4.61 5.45 3.86
CA ASN A 4 5.41 5.96 4.99
C ASN A 4 4.93 7.32 5.51
N SER A 5 3.83 7.86 4.96
CA SER A 5 3.27 9.16 5.32
C SER A 5 2.38 9.10 6.57
N GLU A 6 2.08 10.27 7.14
CA GLU A 6 1.06 10.37 8.19
C GLU A 6 -0.36 10.13 7.63
N THR A 7 -0.62 10.41 6.35
CA THR A 7 -1.90 10.11 5.69
C THR A 7 -2.20 8.60 5.71
N ALA A 8 -1.22 7.75 5.34
CA ALA A 8 -1.39 6.30 5.38
C ALA A 8 -1.58 5.77 6.81
N LYS A 9 -0.82 6.30 7.77
CA LYS A 9 -0.99 5.97 9.19
C LYS A 9 -2.36 6.36 9.72
N ALA A 10 -2.87 7.52 9.29
CA ALA A 10 -4.19 7.96 9.69
C ALA A 10 -5.27 7.04 9.10
N LEU A 11 -5.08 6.51 7.90
CA LEU A 11 -5.97 5.51 7.28
C LEU A 11 -5.89 4.11 7.94
N ASP A 12 -4.88 3.84 8.77
CA ASP A 12 -4.81 2.63 9.63
C ASP A 12 -5.70 2.76 10.89
N SER A 13 -6.35 3.91 11.12
CA SER A 13 -7.18 4.14 12.31
C SER A 13 -8.62 3.69 12.06
N GLU A 14 -9.28 3.12 13.08
CA GLU A 14 -10.70 2.70 12.99
C GLU A 14 -11.61 3.84 12.55
N TYR A 15 -11.36 5.05 13.06
CA TYR A 15 -12.09 6.26 12.71
C TYR A 15 -11.16 7.28 12.07
N ASN A 16 -11.44 7.61 10.82
CA ASN A 16 -10.78 8.72 10.15
C ASN A 16 -11.75 9.47 9.22
N ARG A 17 -11.82 10.80 9.35
CA ARG A 17 -12.60 11.67 8.44
C ARG A 17 -12.27 11.46 6.96
N MET A 18 -11.03 11.08 6.65
CA MET A 18 -10.57 10.77 5.30
C MET A 18 -11.23 9.52 4.71
N GLN A 19 -11.75 8.60 5.52
CA GLN A 19 -12.56 7.47 5.03
C GLN A 19 -13.84 7.95 4.32
N TRP A 20 -14.28 9.19 4.60
CA TRP A 20 -15.48 9.82 4.05
C TRP A 20 -15.14 10.90 3.00
N ALA A 21 -13.85 11.12 2.73
CA ALA A 21 -13.40 12.12 1.77
C ALA A 21 -13.43 11.57 0.35
N GLY A 22 -13.73 12.44 -0.63
CA GLY A 22 -13.59 12.11 -2.04
C GLY A 22 -12.12 11.91 -2.44
N GLU A 23 -11.90 11.21 -3.55
CA GLU A 23 -10.56 10.89 -4.08
C GLU A 23 -9.69 12.14 -4.28
N GLU A 24 -10.25 13.24 -4.78
CA GLU A 24 -9.52 14.50 -4.99
C GLU A 24 -8.93 15.05 -3.67
N TYR A 25 -9.75 15.09 -2.60
CA TYR A 25 -9.28 15.56 -1.30
C TYR A 25 -8.20 14.63 -0.71
N LEU A 26 -8.35 13.31 -0.91
CA LEU A 26 -7.34 12.34 -0.47
C LEU A 26 -6.01 12.58 -1.18
N LEU A 27 -6.03 12.82 -2.50
CA LEU A 27 -4.84 13.12 -3.27
C LEU A 27 -4.19 14.42 -2.82
N ASP A 28 -4.98 15.48 -2.61
CA ASP A 28 -4.49 16.77 -2.10
C ASP A 28 -3.84 16.62 -0.72
N GLU A 29 -4.46 15.85 0.19
CA GLU A 29 -3.91 15.59 1.52
C GLU A 29 -2.61 14.78 1.44
N VAL A 30 -2.52 13.79 0.54
CA VAL A 30 -1.28 13.03 0.31
C VAL A 30 -0.19 13.93 -0.23
N ILE A 31 -0.49 14.77 -1.22
CA ILE A 31 0.48 15.70 -1.82
C ILE A 31 0.90 16.75 -0.80
N GLY A 32 -0.04 17.35 -0.06
CA GLY A 32 0.23 18.37 0.95
C GLY A 32 1.05 17.84 2.14
N ASN A 33 0.84 16.59 2.55
CA ASN A 33 1.66 15.94 3.57
C ASN A 33 2.96 15.34 3.00
N SER A 34 3.07 15.21 1.69
CA SER A 34 4.31 14.77 1.05
C SER A 34 5.31 15.91 1.17
N LYS A 35 6.47 15.66 1.80
CA LYS A 35 7.58 16.64 1.87
C LYS A 35 8.27 16.87 0.51
N THR A 36 7.59 16.59 -0.61
CA THR A 36 8.13 16.69 -1.96
C THR A 36 7.26 17.63 -2.77
N GLU A 37 7.87 18.69 -3.29
CA GLU A 37 7.22 19.66 -4.18
C GLU A 37 6.95 19.08 -5.59
N SER A 38 7.45 17.88 -5.89
CA SER A 38 7.23 17.17 -7.14
C SER A 38 7.14 15.66 -6.93
N LEU A 39 6.35 14.99 -7.77
CA LEU A 39 6.40 13.53 -7.90
C LEU A 39 7.81 13.17 -8.39
N VAL A 40 8.58 12.53 -7.52
CA VAL A 40 9.92 12.02 -7.87
C VAL A 40 9.74 11.10 -9.08
N GLY A 41 10.46 11.37 -10.16
CA GLY A 41 10.40 10.54 -11.37
C GLY A 41 10.59 9.05 -11.05
N GLY A 42 9.92 8.19 -11.79
CA GLY A 42 9.93 6.77 -11.52
C GLY A 42 9.12 6.00 -12.55
N GLU A 43 9.00 4.69 -12.32
CA GLU A 43 8.18 3.84 -13.17
C GLU A 43 6.69 4.16 -12.99
N VAL A 44 5.98 4.33 -14.11
CA VAL A 44 4.54 4.46 -14.14
C VAL A 44 3.93 3.07 -14.26
N TYR A 45 3.21 2.65 -13.24
CA TYR A 45 2.51 1.37 -13.19
C TYR A 45 1.15 1.46 -13.89
N SER A 46 0.68 0.34 -14.44
CA SER A 46 -0.69 0.27 -14.98
C SER A 46 -1.73 0.44 -13.87
N LYS A 47 -2.92 0.90 -14.23
CA LYS A 47 -4.03 1.09 -13.28
C LYS A 47 -4.36 -0.18 -12.50
N ASP A 48 -4.40 -1.32 -13.18
CA ASP A 48 -4.74 -2.61 -12.55
C ASP A 48 -3.68 -3.05 -11.52
N VAL A 49 -2.40 -2.86 -11.85
CA VAL A 49 -1.30 -3.16 -10.92
C VAL A 49 -1.39 -2.25 -9.71
N LEU A 50 -1.54 -0.93 -9.90
CA LEU A 50 -1.67 0.02 -8.78
C LEU A 50 -2.88 -0.28 -7.91
N TYR A 51 -4.01 -0.57 -8.53
CA TYR A 51 -5.24 -0.91 -7.83
C TYR A 51 -5.04 -2.15 -6.95
N TRP A 52 -4.48 -3.22 -7.49
CA TRP A 52 -4.21 -4.43 -6.73
C TRP A 52 -3.21 -4.19 -5.60
N ILE A 53 -2.12 -3.44 -5.84
CA ILE A 53 -1.13 -3.11 -4.81
C ILE A 53 -1.79 -2.35 -3.65
N GLY A 54 -2.55 -1.30 -3.96
CA GLY A 54 -3.27 -0.50 -2.96
C GLY A 54 -4.29 -1.33 -2.20
N TYR A 55 -5.06 -2.15 -2.91
CA TYR A 55 -6.04 -3.06 -2.32
C TYR A 55 -5.40 -4.04 -1.33
N ILE A 56 -4.33 -4.74 -1.74
CA ILE A 56 -3.64 -5.69 -0.86
C ILE A 56 -3.02 -4.99 0.36
N TYR A 57 -2.42 -3.81 0.20
CA TYR A 57 -1.88 -3.08 1.36
C TYR A 57 -2.94 -2.67 2.39
N ARG A 58 -4.17 -2.36 1.95
CA ARG A 58 -5.28 -2.04 2.87
C ARG A 58 -5.92 -3.28 3.45
N TYR A 59 -6.14 -4.30 2.63
CA TYR A 59 -6.63 -5.58 3.10
C TYR A 59 -5.69 -6.18 4.15
N TRP A 60 -4.38 -6.15 3.91
CA TRP A 60 -3.36 -6.64 4.85
C TRP A 60 -3.47 -5.95 6.21
N HIS A 61 -3.57 -4.62 6.23
CA HIS A 61 -3.77 -3.90 7.48
C HIS A 61 -5.02 -4.36 8.24
N TYR A 62 -6.17 -4.47 7.57
CA TYR A 62 -7.40 -4.92 8.23
C TYR A 62 -7.34 -6.40 8.66
N TYR A 63 -6.64 -7.23 7.91
CA TYR A 63 -6.50 -8.65 8.18
C TYR A 63 -5.55 -8.94 9.36
N SER A 64 -4.40 -8.26 9.45
CA SER A 64 -3.37 -8.58 10.46
C SER A 64 -3.20 -7.53 11.56
N GLY A 65 -3.79 -6.34 11.41
CA GLY A 65 -3.59 -5.21 12.31
C GLY A 65 -2.21 -4.54 12.18
N GLU A 66 -1.38 -4.97 11.23
CA GLU A 66 -0.05 -4.37 11.00
C GLU A 66 -0.18 -2.96 10.41
N ASP A 67 0.64 -2.03 10.90
CA ASP A 67 0.67 -0.66 10.36
C ASP A 67 1.22 -0.63 8.92
N SER A 68 0.78 0.38 8.15
CA SER A 68 1.17 0.59 6.75
C SER A 68 2.68 0.57 6.53
N ARG A 69 3.48 1.06 7.49
CA ARG A 69 4.94 1.11 7.37
C ARG A 69 5.56 -0.26 7.50
N LYS A 70 5.10 -1.07 8.47
CA LYS A 70 5.53 -2.46 8.65
C LYS A 70 5.18 -3.32 7.43
N ILE A 71 3.98 -3.13 6.88
CA ILE A 71 3.56 -3.83 5.65
C ILE A 71 4.47 -3.45 4.49
N TYR A 72 4.69 -2.14 4.26
CA TYR A 72 5.54 -1.67 3.18
C TYR A 72 7.00 -2.12 3.31
N LYS A 73 7.51 -2.23 4.55
CA LYS A 73 8.85 -2.77 4.81
C LYS A 73 8.97 -4.25 4.41
N GLN A 74 7.91 -5.04 4.57
CA GLN A 74 7.91 -6.46 4.19
C GLN A 74 7.79 -6.65 2.69
N ALA A 75 6.88 -5.90 2.06
CA ALA A 75 6.62 -5.98 0.64
C ALA A 75 6.61 -4.58 0.01
N PRO A 76 7.78 -4.01 -0.34
CA PRO A 76 7.84 -2.74 -1.05
C PRO A 76 7.26 -2.87 -2.47
N VAL A 77 6.99 -1.75 -3.13
CA VAL A 77 6.27 -1.71 -4.42
C VAL A 77 6.90 -2.60 -5.49
N GLU A 78 8.23 -2.73 -5.51
CA GLU A 78 8.97 -3.56 -6.45
C GLU A 78 8.71 -5.06 -6.21
N VAL A 79 8.57 -5.46 -4.95
CA VAL A 79 8.21 -6.83 -4.56
C VAL A 79 6.76 -7.11 -4.92
N MET A 80 5.86 -6.16 -4.66
CA MET A 80 4.45 -6.30 -5.03
C MET A 80 4.31 -6.47 -6.55
N LYS A 81 4.93 -5.58 -7.33
CA LYS A 81 4.89 -5.63 -8.80
C LYS A 81 5.47 -6.93 -9.36
N ARG A 82 6.62 -7.40 -8.84
CA ARG A 82 7.23 -8.66 -9.29
C ARG A 82 6.29 -9.85 -9.11
N ASN A 83 5.47 -9.84 -8.06
CA ASN A 83 4.57 -10.96 -7.74
C ASN A 83 3.13 -10.76 -8.27
N TYR A 84 2.81 -9.60 -8.84
CA TYR A 84 1.45 -9.28 -9.34
C TYR A 84 0.89 -10.40 -10.22
N MET A 85 1.60 -10.82 -11.26
CA MET A 85 1.11 -11.83 -12.21
C MET A 85 0.71 -13.14 -11.55
N MET A 86 1.41 -13.54 -10.49
CA MET A 86 1.12 -14.78 -9.77
C MET A 86 -0.01 -14.61 -8.76
N PHE A 87 -0.09 -13.47 -8.08
CA PHE A 87 -0.93 -13.32 -6.89
C PHE A 87 -2.25 -12.56 -7.13
N HIS A 88 -2.38 -11.80 -8.23
CA HIS A 88 -3.56 -10.93 -8.44
C HIS A 88 -4.88 -11.66 -8.66
N THR A 89 -4.85 -12.96 -8.94
CA THR A 89 -6.03 -13.84 -9.07
C THR A 89 -6.23 -14.75 -7.86
N MET A 90 -5.35 -14.70 -6.87
CA MET A 90 -5.44 -15.51 -5.66
C MET A 90 -6.34 -14.85 -4.61
N ASP A 91 -6.74 -15.65 -3.61
CA ASP A 91 -7.34 -15.11 -2.39
C ASP A 91 -6.39 -14.08 -1.74
N PRO A 92 -6.89 -12.91 -1.28
CA PRO A 92 -6.05 -11.87 -0.69
C PRO A 92 -5.25 -12.32 0.52
N VAL A 93 -5.82 -13.17 1.39
CA VAL A 93 -5.11 -13.69 2.57
C VAL A 93 -3.96 -14.57 2.12
N LEU A 94 -4.19 -15.47 1.15
CA LEU A 94 -3.12 -16.31 0.60
C LEU A 94 -2.01 -15.48 -0.05
N ALA A 95 -2.35 -14.44 -0.81
CA ALA A 95 -1.37 -13.52 -1.39
C ALA A 95 -0.52 -12.83 -0.30
N ILE A 96 -1.15 -12.41 0.79
CA ILE A 96 -0.48 -11.77 1.94
C ILE A 96 0.48 -12.75 2.64
N GLU A 97 0.03 -13.96 2.94
CA GLU A 97 0.89 -14.96 3.60
C GLU A 97 2.10 -15.32 2.72
N ASN A 98 1.90 -15.51 1.40
CA ASN A 98 3.01 -15.73 0.47
C ASN A 98 4.01 -14.54 0.44
N LEU A 99 3.52 -13.30 0.51
CA LEU A 99 4.39 -12.11 0.58
C LEU A 99 5.20 -12.08 1.89
N LYS A 100 4.59 -12.47 3.02
CA LYS A 100 5.30 -12.63 4.30
C LYS A 100 6.36 -13.71 4.24
N GLU A 101 6.06 -14.84 3.62
CA GLU A 101 7.04 -15.92 3.42
C GLU A 101 8.24 -15.44 2.60
N ILE A 102 8.01 -14.75 1.47
CA ILE A 102 9.07 -14.17 0.64
C ILE A 102 9.95 -13.20 1.44
N TYR A 103 9.38 -12.42 2.34
CA TYR A 103 10.13 -11.52 3.21
C TYR A 103 10.99 -12.29 4.21
N ASN A 104 10.41 -13.30 4.87
CA ASN A 104 11.08 -14.10 5.89
C ASN A 104 12.22 -14.96 5.32
N GLN A 105 12.13 -15.45 4.09
CA GLN A 105 13.20 -16.21 3.44
C GLN A 105 14.46 -15.38 3.13
N LYS A 106 14.32 -14.05 3.05
CA LYS A 106 15.42 -13.13 2.78
C LYS A 106 16.13 -12.64 4.04
N ARG A 107 15.65 -13.06 5.20
CA ARG A 107 16.13 -12.62 6.52
C ARG A 107 17.02 -13.68 7.15
#